data_AF-A0A536WJN8-F1
#
_entry.id   AF-A0A536WJN8-F1
#
_cell.length_a   1.000
_cell.length_b   1.000
_cell.length_c   1.000
_cell.angle_alpha   90.00
_cell.angle_beta   90.00
_cell.angle_gamma   90.00
#
_symmetry.space_group_name_H-M   'P 1'
#
loop_
_entity.id
_entity.type
_entity.pdbx_description
1 polymer ?
#
loop_
_entity_poly.entity_id
_entity_poly.type
_entity_poly.pdbx_seq_one_letter_code
_entity_poly.pdbx_strand_id
1 'polypeptide(L)'
;MAGARGHGGAARRALRAAHAAHPPQAREIVARPRTIERYLARQIYGATGFVLIGFLALFAFFDLIGELGDLGKGAYDLRQVFTFVLLQAPAHAYELFPIVVLIGTLYVLAHLASNSEYTVMRGSGLSPARAAAALLKIGMAFVVLTFVIGEWMAPAADEAAQKTKMRALSSMIGQDLQSGLWFKDEGSFINVRESRDPKLLPGVRIYECDAAYRLRKITFAARAEYRAKGLWDLYSVVATRFEPDGPHTLREAQGEWHTAVAPDLLNALIMKPERMSAWALHKYTEHLELNHQRTEL
;
A
#
# COMPACT_ATOMS: atom_id res chain seq x y z
N MET A 1 -107.77 -2.73 -19.57
CA MET A 1 -106.63 -2.59 -20.51
C MET A 1 -105.46 -2.05 -19.70
N ALA A 2 -104.45 -2.88 -19.39
CA ALA A 2 -103.11 -2.85 -20.03
C ALA A 2 -102.49 -1.45 -19.95
N GLY A 3 -101.37 -1.15 -19.28
CA GLY A 3 -100.28 -1.94 -18.72
C GLY A 3 -99.05 -1.04 -18.83
N ALA A 4 -98.36 -0.73 -17.73
CA ALA A 4 -97.06 -0.06 -17.77
C ALA A 4 -96.29 -0.35 -16.48
N ARG A 5 -95.74 -1.57 -16.42
CA ARG A 5 -94.68 -1.95 -15.47
C ARG A 5 -93.35 -1.41 -16.01
N GLY A 6 -92.52 -0.88 -15.11
CA GLY A 6 -91.08 -1.13 -15.14
C GLY A 6 -90.17 -0.03 -15.67
N HIS A 7 -89.95 1.02 -14.88
CA HIS A 7 -88.77 1.89 -15.03
C HIS A 7 -88.17 2.26 -13.66
N GLY A 8 -87.71 1.27 -12.90
CA GLY A 8 -86.98 1.51 -11.64
C GLY A 8 -85.75 0.63 -11.41
N GLY A 9 -85.58 -0.44 -12.20
CA GLY A 9 -84.52 -1.43 -11.99
C GLY A 9 -83.18 -1.14 -12.69
N ALA A 10 -83.17 -0.31 -13.74
CA ALA A 10 -81.98 -0.10 -14.56
C ALA A 10 -80.98 0.89 -13.93
N ALA A 11 -81.46 1.99 -13.35
CA ALA A 11 -80.60 3.03 -12.79
C ALA A 11 -79.86 2.58 -11.51
N ARG A 12 -80.47 1.71 -10.70
CA ARG A 12 -79.83 1.15 -9.49
C ARG A 12 -78.83 0.03 -9.78
N ARG A 13 -78.94 -0.64 -10.94
CA ARG A 13 -77.94 -1.64 -11.39
C ARG A 13 -76.70 -0.98 -11.97
N ALA A 14 -76.84 0.15 -12.66
CA ALA A 14 -75.69 0.90 -13.19
C ALA A 14 -74.79 1.48 -12.08
N LEU A 15 -75.37 1.95 -10.97
CA LEU A 15 -74.59 2.48 -9.85
C LEU A 15 -73.88 1.40 -9.00
N ARG A 16 -74.37 0.16 -8.99
CA ARG A 16 -73.71 -0.98 -8.32
C ARG A 16 -72.62 -1.63 -9.19
N ALA A 17 -72.72 -1.53 -10.52
CA ALA A 17 -71.72 -2.07 -11.44
C ALA A 17 -70.46 -1.19 -11.55
N ALA A 18 -70.58 0.12 -11.28
CA ALA A 18 -69.42 1.03 -11.26
C ALA A 18 -68.55 0.91 -9.98
N HIS A 19 -69.00 0.16 -8.97
CA HIS A 19 -68.25 -0.08 -7.73
C HIS A 19 -67.50 -1.42 -7.72
N ALA A 20 -67.46 -2.13 -8.85
CA ALA A 20 -66.96 -3.50 -8.94
C ALA A 20 -65.83 -3.68 -9.99
N ALA A 21 -65.07 -2.63 -10.30
CA ALA A 21 -63.94 -2.73 -11.22
C ALA A 21 -62.85 -1.72 -10.84
N HIS A 22 -62.12 -2.04 -9.77
CA HIS A 22 -60.67 -1.86 -9.66
C HIS A 22 -60.28 -2.53 -8.34
N PRO A 23 -59.71 -3.75 -8.34
CA PRO A 23 -58.92 -4.15 -7.18
C PRO A 23 -57.86 -3.05 -7.00
N PRO A 24 -57.59 -2.57 -5.78
CA PRO A 24 -56.37 -1.82 -5.58
C PRO A 24 -55.26 -2.73 -6.09
N GLN A 25 -54.56 -2.28 -7.13
CA GLN A 25 -53.28 -2.87 -7.49
C GLN A 25 -52.43 -2.67 -6.25
N ALA A 26 -52.52 -3.63 -5.32
CA ALA A 26 -51.50 -3.88 -4.34
C ALA A 26 -50.28 -4.12 -5.21
N ARG A 27 -49.53 -3.03 -5.45
CA ARG A 27 -48.16 -3.12 -5.92
C ARG A 27 -47.56 -4.16 -5.01
N GLU A 28 -47.39 -5.36 -5.54
CA GLU A 28 -46.59 -6.39 -4.92
C GLU A 28 -45.29 -5.67 -4.56
N ILE A 29 -45.13 -5.34 -3.28
CA ILE A 29 -43.87 -4.87 -2.71
C ILE A 29 -42.99 -6.12 -2.62
N VAL A 30 -42.89 -6.87 -3.73
CA VAL A 30 -41.82 -7.80 -3.98
C VAL A 30 -40.64 -6.89 -4.25
N ALA A 31 -40.01 -6.45 -3.16
CA ALA A 31 -38.76 -5.72 -3.20
C ALA A 31 -37.85 -6.52 -4.12
N ARG A 32 -37.63 -6.01 -5.34
CA ARG A 32 -36.77 -6.68 -6.32
C ARG A 32 -35.46 -6.98 -5.61
N PRO A 33 -34.88 -8.18 -5.74
CA PRO A 33 -33.68 -8.58 -4.98
C PRO A 33 -32.53 -7.55 -5.09
N ARG A 34 -32.46 -6.84 -6.22
CA ARG A 34 -31.54 -5.74 -6.50
C ARG A 34 -31.69 -4.52 -5.58
N THR A 35 -32.89 -4.24 -5.06
CA THR A 35 -33.14 -3.07 -4.20
C THR A 35 -32.60 -3.30 -2.79
N ILE A 36 -32.81 -4.50 -2.22
CA ILE A 36 -32.26 -4.86 -0.89
C ILE A 36 -30.74 -4.95 -0.95
N GLU A 37 -30.19 -5.60 -1.99
CA GLU A 37 -28.74 -5.67 -2.22
C GLU A 37 -28.12 -4.27 -2.29
N ARG A 38 -28.70 -3.35 -3.08
CA ARG A 38 -28.22 -1.96 -3.19
C ARG A 38 -28.34 -1.18 -1.89
N TYR A 39 -29.40 -1.43 -1.11
CA TYR A 39 -29.59 -0.79 0.18
C TYR A 39 -28.52 -1.25 1.19
N LEU A 40 -28.30 -2.55 1.33
CA LEU A 40 -27.24 -3.11 2.18
C LEU A 40 -25.87 -2.61 1.73
N ALA A 41 -25.57 -2.64 0.43
CA ALA A 41 -24.29 -2.17 -0.10
C ALA A 41 -24.03 -0.71 0.26
N ARG A 42 -25.02 0.18 0.08
CA ARG A 42 -24.87 1.60 0.42
C ARG A 42 -24.61 1.82 1.91
N GLN A 43 -25.33 1.10 2.78
CA GLN A 43 -25.14 1.20 4.22
C GLN A 43 -23.75 0.68 4.62
N ILE A 44 -23.35 -0.50 4.13
CA ILE A 44 -22.07 -1.13 4.45
C ILE A 44 -20.89 -0.29 3.93
N TYR A 45 -20.90 0.13 2.66
CA TYR A 45 -19.84 0.97 2.12
C TYR A 45 -19.73 2.32 2.86
N GLY A 46 -20.87 2.92 3.21
CA GLY A 46 -20.89 4.16 3.98
C GLY A 46 -20.31 3.99 5.39
N ALA A 47 -20.73 2.96 6.12
CA ALA A 47 -20.25 2.68 7.47
C ALA A 47 -18.77 2.29 7.48
N THR A 48 -18.35 1.39 6.59
CA THR A 48 -16.94 1.01 6.43
C THR A 48 -16.08 2.22 6.07
N GLY A 49 -16.51 3.07 5.13
CA GLY A 49 -15.79 4.29 4.77
C GLY A 49 -15.66 5.28 5.93
N PHE A 50 -16.73 5.45 6.71
CA PHE A 50 -16.71 6.31 7.91
C PHE A 50 -15.72 5.79 8.96
N VAL A 51 -15.78 4.49 9.27
CA VAL A 51 -14.84 3.86 10.21
C VAL A 51 -13.41 3.95 9.68
N LEU A 52 -13.18 3.75 8.38
CA LEU A 52 -11.86 3.87 7.75
C LEU A 52 -11.27 5.27 7.96
N ILE A 53 -12.06 6.32 7.69
CA ILE A 53 -11.63 7.71 7.87
C ILE A 53 -11.27 7.97 9.35
N GLY A 54 -12.05 7.44 10.29
CA GLY A 54 -11.75 7.55 11.72
C GLY A 54 -10.42 6.92 12.11
N PHE A 55 -10.16 5.69 11.65
CA PHE A 55 -8.88 5.01 11.90
C PHE A 55 -7.71 5.71 11.20
N LEU A 56 -7.87 6.14 9.95
CA LEU A 56 -6.84 6.87 9.23
C LEU A 56 -6.49 8.19 9.90
N ALA A 57 -7.48 8.91 10.43
CA ALA A 57 -7.22 10.14 11.19
C ALA A 57 -6.43 9.86 12.49
N LEU A 58 -6.75 8.76 13.18
CA LEU A 58 -6.04 8.34 14.39
C LEU A 58 -4.58 7.94 14.07
N PHE A 59 -4.37 7.14 13.04
CA PHE A 59 -3.01 6.75 12.61
C PHE A 59 -2.22 7.95 12.12
N ALA A 60 -2.82 8.84 11.32
CA ALA A 60 -2.20 10.08 10.89
C ALA A 60 -1.76 10.96 12.08
N PHE A 61 -2.54 10.96 13.17
CA PHE A 61 -2.15 11.65 14.41
C PHE A 61 -0.94 11.00 15.08
N PHE A 62 -0.89 9.66 15.16
CA PHE A 62 0.28 8.97 15.72
C PHE A 62 1.53 9.15 14.86
N ASP A 63 1.41 9.08 13.53
CA ASP A 63 2.52 9.32 12.62
C ASP A 63 3.03 10.76 12.76
N LEU A 64 2.13 11.74 12.86
CA LEU A 64 2.50 13.14 13.09
C LEU A 64 3.31 13.31 14.38
N ILE A 65 2.89 12.65 15.47
CA ILE A 65 3.64 12.64 16.75
C ILE A 65 5.00 11.96 16.60
N GLY A 66 5.06 10.85 15.88
CA GLY A 66 6.32 10.15 15.60
C GLY A 66 7.31 11.02 14.84
N GLU A 67 6.82 11.78 13.85
CA GLU A 67 7.63 12.63 12.99
C GLU A 67 8.02 13.98 13.62
N LEU A 68 7.32 14.42 14.67
CA LEU A 68 7.64 15.63 15.42
C LEU A 68 9.06 15.60 16.02
N GLY A 69 9.61 14.42 16.33
CA GLY A 69 10.98 14.27 16.80
C GLY A 69 12.05 14.53 15.74
N ASP A 70 11.68 14.48 14.46
CA ASP A 70 12.53 14.81 13.31
C ASP A 70 12.28 16.22 12.78
N LEU A 71 11.26 16.92 13.28
CA LEU A 71 10.91 18.26 12.83
C LEU A 71 12.07 19.25 13.08
N GLY A 72 12.39 20.06 12.06
CA GLY A 72 13.49 21.02 12.12
C GLY A 72 14.86 20.41 11.80
N LYS A 73 14.93 19.11 11.48
CA LYS A 73 16.14 18.46 10.99
C LYS A 73 16.31 18.69 9.49
N GLY A 74 17.32 19.48 9.09
CA GLY A 74 17.62 19.74 7.68
C GLY A 74 16.54 20.60 7.03
N ALA A 75 15.96 20.15 5.91
CA ALA A 75 14.82 20.79 5.24
C ALA A 75 13.48 20.10 5.59
N TYR A 76 13.43 19.35 6.69
CA TYR A 76 12.23 18.65 7.14
C TYR A 76 11.35 19.59 7.98
N ASP A 77 10.48 20.31 7.27
CA ASP A 77 9.51 21.24 7.84
C ASP A 77 8.11 20.59 7.93
N LEU A 78 7.16 21.26 8.60
CA LEU A 78 5.80 20.78 8.81
C LEU A 78 5.13 20.33 7.51
N ARG A 79 5.41 21.01 6.40
CA ARG A 79 4.83 20.66 5.09
C ARG A 79 5.29 19.28 4.60
N GLN A 80 6.55 18.94 4.83
CA GLN A 80 7.11 17.62 4.48
C GLN A 80 6.54 16.54 5.39
N VAL A 81 6.39 16.83 6.69
CA VAL A 81 5.75 15.92 7.64
C VAL A 81 4.31 15.63 7.21
N PHE A 82 3.50 16.64 6.92
CA PHE A 82 2.12 16.44 6.44
C PHE A 82 2.08 15.64 5.13
N THR A 83 3.00 15.91 4.20
CA THR A 83 3.09 15.16 2.94
C THR A 83 3.43 13.70 3.20
N PHE A 84 4.38 13.43 4.09
CA PHE A 84 4.77 12.08 4.49
C PHE A 84 3.60 11.31 5.11
N VAL A 85 2.92 11.89 6.10
CA VAL A 85 1.77 11.27 6.77
C VAL A 85 0.64 11.00 5.77
N LEU A 86 0.36 11.92 4.85
CA LEU A 86 -0.68 11.73 3.84
C LEU A 86 -0.32 10.62 2.84
N LEU A 87 0.96 10.47 2.49
CA LEU A 87 1.45 9.40 1.63
C LEU A 87 1.46 8.03 2.34
N GLN A 88 1.46 7.99 3.68
CA GLN A 88 1.29 6.72 4.42
C GLN A 88 -0.17 6.25 4.51
N ALA A 89 -1.14 7.13 4.28
CA ALA A 89 -2.56 6.80 4.40
C ALA A 89 -3.00 5.57 3.57
N PRO A 90 -2.55 5.35 2.31
CA PRO A 90 -2.90 4.16 1.54
C PRO A 90 -2.34 2.85 2.15
N ALA A 91 -1.14 2.89 2.74
CA ALA A 91 -0.55 1.74 3.42
C ALA A 91 -1.35 1.39 4.68
N HIS A 92 -1.65 2.38 5.53
CA HIS A 92 -2.53 2.20 6.69
C HIS A 92 -3.91 1.69 6.29
N ALA A 93 -4.48 2.21 5.20
CA ALA A 93 -5.77 1.74 4.70
C ALA A 93 -5.73 0.26 4.33
N TYR A 94 -4.65 -0.22 3.71
CA TYR A 94 -4.46 -1.63 3.38
C TYR A 94 -4.38 -2.51 4.63
N GLU A 95 -3.59 -2.11 5.63
CA GLU A 95 -3.44 -2.84 6.89
C GLU A 95 -4.75 -2.90 7.69
N LEU A 96 -5.50 -1.79 7.72
CA LEU A 96 -6.73 -1.66 8.49
C LEU A 96 -7.96 -2.25 7.79
N PHE A 97 -7.89 -2.49 6.48
CA PHE A 97 -9.04 -2.83 5.66
C PHE A 97 -9.88 -4.00 6.20
N PRO A 98 -9.28 -5.15 6.58
CA PRO A 98 -10.05 -6.30 7.07
C PRO A 98 -10.82 -5.98 8.36
N ILE A 99 -10.20 -5.21 9.27
CA ILE A 99 -10.78 -4.83 10.55
C ILE A 99 -11.94 -3.85 10.33
N VAL A 100 -11.72 -2.85 9.47
CA VAL A 100 -12.70 -1.80 9.19
C VAL A 100 -13.92 -2.33 8.43
N VAL A 101 -13.71 -3.25 7.48
CA VAL A 101 -14.81 -3.95 6.78
C VAL A 101 -15.64 -4.77 7.76
N LEU A 102 -15.00 -5.49 8.68
CA LEU A 102 -15.68 -6.26 9.72
C LEU A 102 -16.53 -5.34 10.62
N ILE A 103 -15.93 -4.29 11.17
CA ILE A 103 -16.61 -3.35 12.07
C ILE A 103 -17.78 -2.66 11.35
N GLY A 104 -17.55 -2.14 10.15
CA GLY A 104 -18.58 -1.45 9.36
C GLY A 104 -19.75 -2.36 9.02
N THR A 105 -19.48 -3.62 8.62
CA THR A 105 -20.52 -4.60 8.32
C THR A 105 -21.30 -4.98 9.58
N LEU A 106 -20.60 -5.24 10.70
CA LEU A 106 -21.24 -5.58 11.98
C LEU A 106 -22.14 -4.43 12.47
N TYR A 107 -21.64 -3.20 12.41
CA TYR A 107 -22.40 -2.01 12.76
C TYR A 107 -23.70 -1.91 11.95
N VAL A 108 -23.64 -2.07 10.63
CA VAL A 108 -24.82 -2.00 9.77
C VAL A 108 -25.81 -3.12 10.07
N LEU A 109 -25.33 -4.36 10.22
CA LEU A 109 -26.21 -5.49 10.54
C LEU A 109 -26.87 -5.32 11.90
N ALA A 110 -26.13 -4.85 12.91
CA ALA A 110 -26.68 -4.53 14.23
C ALA A 110 -27.71 -3.40 14.16
N HIS A 111 -27.44 -2.34 13.39
CA HIS A 111 -28.35 -1.21 13.21
C HIS A 111 -29.65 -1.62 12.50
N LEU A 112 -29.55 -2.46 11.47
CA LEU A 112 -30.73 -3.02 10.78
C LEU A 112 -31.54 -3.93 11.70
N ALA A 113 -30.88 -4.67 12.60
CA ALA A 113 -31.56 -5.50 13.59
C ALA A 113 -32.26 -4.66 14.67
N SER A 114 -31.61 -3.60 15.19
CA SER A 114 -32.18 -2.73 16.23
C SER A 114 -33.41 -1.95 15.74
N ASN A 115 -33.40 -1.55 14.47
CA ASN A 115 -34.54 -0.83 13.86
C ASN A 115 -35.63 -1.78 13.35
N SER A 116 -35.54 -3.09 13.61
CA SER A 116 -36.42 -4.13 13.07
C SER A 116 -36.48 -4.21 11.53
N GLU A 117 -35.60 -3.51 10.81
CA GLU A 117 -35.53 -3.53 9.34
C GLU A 117 -35.18 -4.92 8.83
N TYR A 118 -34.21 -5.59 9.46
CA TYR A 118 -33.83 -6.96 9.10
C TYR A 118 -35.00 -7.94 9.32
N THR A 119 -35.74 -7.79 10.41
CA THR A 119 -36.93 -8.59 10.72
C THR A 119 -38.01 -8.41 9.65
N VAL A 120 -38.26 -7.17 9.22
CA VAL A 120 -39.22 -6.85 8.14
C VAL A 120 -38.76 -7.46 6.81
N MET A 121 -37.47 -7.36 6.47
CA MET A 121 -36.93 -7.99 5.26
C MET A 121 -37.13 -9.51 5.27
N ARG A 122 -36.87 -10.17 6.41
CA ARG A 122 -37.12 -11.61 6.60
C ARG A 122 -38.60 -11.96 6.46
N GLY A 123 -39.47 -11.19 7.10
CA GLY A 123 -40.93 -11.33 7.01
C GLY A 123 -41.49 -11.09 5.61
N SER A 124 -40.78 -10.33 4.78
CA SER A 124 -41.14 -10.05 3.38
C SER A 124 -40.56 -11.08 2.39
N GLY A 125 -39.99 -12.19 2.86
CA GLY A 125 -39.50 -13.28 2.01
C GLY A 125 -37.99 -13.31 1.74
N LEU A 126 -37.18 -12.52 2.45
CA LEU A 126 -35.72 -12.64 2.38
C LEU A 126 -35.24 -13.90 3.14
N SER A 127 -34.81 -14.93 2.41
CA SER A 127 -34.18 -16.12 3.02
C SER A 127 -32.77 -15.81 3.55
N PRO A 128 -32.24 -16.54 4.57
CA PRO A 128 -30.89 -16.29 5.08
C PRO A 128 -29.80 -16.53 4.03
N ALA A 129 -29.97 -17.54 3.17
CA ALA A 129 -29.04 -17.84 2.08
C ALA A 129 -28.93 -16.69 1.06
N ARG A 130 -30.06 -16.05 0.71
CA ARG A 130 -30.06 -14.86 -0.17
C ARG A 130 -29.38 -13.66 0.49
N ALA A 131 -29.57 -13.46 1.80
CA ALA A 131 -28.87 -12.41 2.54
C ALA A 131 -27.35 -12.66 2.57
N ALA A 132 -26.92 -13.91 2.83
CA ALA A 132 -25.52 -14.31 2.79
C ALA A 132 -24.91 -14.11 1.39
N ALA A 133 -25.63 -14.50 0.32
CA ALA A 133 -25.18 -14.27 -1.05
C ALA A 133 -25.06 -12.78 -1.40
N ALA A 134 -25.97 -11.94 -0.90
CA ALA A 134 -25.87 -10.48 -1.05
C ALA A 134 -24.62 -9.92 -0.37
N LEU A 135 -24.35 -10.34 0.88
CA LEU A 135 -23.17 -9.94 1.63
C LEU A 135 -21.87 -10.40 0.96
N LEU A 136 -21.83 -11.63 0.43
CA LEU A 136 -20.67 -12.14 -0.33
C LEU A 136 -20.38 -11.31 -1.58
N LYS A 137 -21.42 -10.92 -2.35
CA LYS A 137 -21.24 -10.03 -3.51
C LYS A 137 -20.68 -8.66 -3.10
N ILE A 138 -21.18 -8.10 -2.00
CA ILE A 138 -20.70 -6.82 -1.45
C ILE A 138 -19.23 -6.97 -1.00
N GLY A 139 -18.92 -8.07 -0.32
CA GLY A 139 -17.57 -8.44 0.13
C GLY A 139 -16.58 -8.60 -1.01
N MET A 140 -17.00 -9.17 -2.14
CA MET A 140 -16.15 -9.30 -3.32
C MET A 140 -15.61 -7.96 -3.81
N ALA A 141 -16.42 -6.89 -3.74
CA ALA A 141 -15.97 -5.55 -4.10
C ALA A 141 -14.86 -5.05 -3.16
N PHE A 142 -14.94 -5.36 -1.87
CA PHE A 142 -13.88 -5.05 -0.92
C PHE A 142 -12.60 -5.84 -1.21
N VAL A 143 -12.69 -7.13 -1.55
CA VAL A 143 -11.53 -7.95 -1.93
C VAL A 143 -10.79 -7.33 -3.12
N VAL A 144 -11.52 -6.97 -4.18
CA VAL A 144 -10.94 -6.31 -5.35
C VAL A 144 -10.29 -4.98 -4.97
N LEU A 145 -10.95 -4.19 -4.12
CA LEU A 145 -10.42 -2.91 -3.66
C LEU A 145 -9.15 -3.07 -2.82
N THR A 146 -9.11 -4.02 -1.89
CA THR A 146 -7.92 -4.34 -1.10
C THR A 146 -6.76 -4.76 -1.98
N PHE A 147 -7.01 -5.60 -3.00
CA PHE A 147 -5.98 -6.00 -3.95
C PHE A 147 -5.42 -4.80 -4.73
N VAL A 148 -6.29 -3.92 -5.22
CA VAL A 148 -5.87 -2.71 -5.95
C VAL A 148 -5.03 -1.78 -5.07
N ILE A 149 -5.44 -1.59 -3.81
CA ILE A 149 -4.70 -0.76 -2.86
C ILE A 149 -3.34 -1.40 -2.55
N GLY A 150 -3.31 -2.70 -2.23
CA GLY A 150 -2.10 -3.41 -1.83
C GLY A 150 -1.06 -3.58 -2.94
N GLU A 151 -1.49 -3.76 -4.20
CA GLU A 151 -0.55 -3.99 -5.30
C GLU A 151 0.00 -2.68 -5.89
N TRP A 152 -0.81 -1.62 -5.95
CA TRP A 152 -0.40 -0.38 -6.64
C TRP A 152 -0.36 0.85 -5.75
N MET A 153 -1.38 1.08 -4.92
CA MET A 153 -1.50 2.35 -4.20
C MET A 153 -0.56 2.42 -2.99
N ALA A 154 -0.57 1.39 -2.14
CA ALA A 154 0.23 1.34 -0.93
C ALA A 154 1.75 1.33 -1.22
N PRO A 155 2.28 0.49 -2.12
CA PRO A 155 3.71 0.46 -2.40
C PRO A 155 4.21 1.77 -3.03
N ALA A 156 3.48 2.31 -4.01
CA ALA A 156 3.87 3.56 -4.67
C ALA A 156 3.82 4.76 -3.71
N ALA A 157 2.85 4.78 -2.79
CA ALA A 157 2.72 5.86 -1.81
C ALA A 157 3.79 5.75 -0.71
N ASP A 158 4.09 4.55 -0.19
CA ASP A 158 5.15 4.38 0.80
C ASP A 158 6.53 4.69 0.20
N GLU A 159 6.81 4.25 -1.03
CA GLU A 159 8.05 4.60 -1.72
C GLU A 159 8.18 6.13 -1.88
N ALA A 160 7.10 6.82 -2.25
CA ALA A 160 7.07 8.27 -2.34
C ALA A 160 7.25 8.94 -0.96
N ALA A 161 6.67 8.38 0.10
CA ALA A 161 6.82 8.86 1.47
C ALA A 161 8.30 8.79 1.90
N GLN A 162 8.92 7.61 1.76
CA GLN A 162 10.32 7.39 2.13
C GLN A 162 11.25 8.29 1.32
N LYS A 163 11.06 8.42 0.00
CA LYS A 163 11.84 9.34 -0.84
C LYS A 163 11.70 10.80 -0.40
N THR A 164 10.50 11.23 0.01
CA THR A 164 10.25 12.60 0.46
C THR A 164 10.97 12.88 1.79
N LYS A 165 10.83 11.97 2.76
CA LYS A 165 11.52 12.07 4.06
C LYS A 165 13.03 12.03 3.89
N MET A 166 13.54 11.08 3.10
CA MET A 166 14.97 10.98 2.77
C MET A 166 15.46 12.28 2.16
N ARG A 167 14.89 12.81 1.08
CA ARG A 167 15.34 14.07 0.46
C ARG A 167 15.37 15.26 1.42
N ALA A 168 14.39 15.37 2.31
CA ALA A 168 14.30 16.47 3.26
C ALA A 168 15.35 16.37 4.38
N LEU A 169 15.58 15.16 4.90
CA LEU A 169 16.66 14.88 5.84
C LEU A 169 18.03 14.90 5.17
N SER A 170 18.11 14.54 3.88
CA SER A 170 19.30 14.62 3.02
C SER A 170 19.77 16.05 2.79
N SER A 171 18.91 17.05 3.00
CA SER A 171 19.36 18.44 3.03
C SER A 171 20.33 18.71 4.19
N MET A 172 20.34 17.88 5.23
CA MET A 172 21.37 17.86 6.28
C MET A 172 22.61 17.04 5.88
N ILE A 173 22.44 16.04 5.00
CA ILE A 173 23.48 15.11 4.49
C ILE A 173 24.50 15.83 3.60
N GLY A 174 24.15 16.99 3.03
CA GLY A 174 25.12 17.91 2.40
C GLY A 174 26.17 18.46 3.37
N GLN A 175 25.88 18.50 4.68
CA GLN A 175 26.81 18.98 5.72
C GLN A 175 27.37 17.88 6.63
N ASP A 176 26.65 16.77 6.89
CA ASP A 176 27.07 15.81 7.95
C ASP A 176 27.26 14.33 7.51
N LEU A 177 27.01 13.97 6.25
CA LEU A 177 27.34 12.64 5.72
C LEU A 177 28.63 12.67 4.88
N GLN A 178 29.75 12.69 5.59
CA GLN A 178 31.00 12.14 5.05
C GLN A 178 30.96 10.61 4.88
N SER A 179 29.94 9.93 5.42
CA SER A 179 29.99 8.50 5.67
C SER A 179 29.31 7.60 4.65
N GLY A 180 28.59 8.08 3.62
CA GLY A 180 28.07 7.24 2.52
C GLY A 180 27.23 5.99 2.91
N LEU A 181 26.87 5.18 1.91
CA LEU A 181 26.23 3.86 2.07
C LEU A 181 27.30 2.79 2.27
N TRP A 182 27.11 1.91 3.26
CA TRP A 182 28.04 0.81 3.56
C TRP A 182 27.43 -0.54 3.22
N PHE A 183 28.19 -1.40 2.55
CA PHE A 183 27.84 -2.80 2.31
C PHE A 183 29.08 -3.68 2.32
N LYS A 184 28.88 -4.99 2.49
CA LYS A 184 29.94 -5.99 2.58
C LYS A 184 29.87 -6.93 1.39
N ASP A 185 31.00 -7.19 0.75
CA ASP A 185 31.13 -8.08 -0.43
C ASP A 185 32.40 -8.92 -0.29
N GLU A 186 32.27 -10.25 -0.24
CA GLU A 186 33.39 -11.22 -0.17
C GLU A 186 34.57 -10.87 0.75
N GLY A 187 34.30 -10.28 1.93
CA GLY A 187 35.36 -9.88 2.90
C GLY A 187 35.89 -8.46 2.72
N SER A 188 35.34 -7.71 1.77
CA SER A 188 35.55 -6.28 1.59
C SER A 188 34.40 -5.47 2.16
N PHE A 189 34.70 -4.30 2.72
CA PHE A 189 33.71 -3.31 3.13
C PHE A 189 33.75 -2.16 2.13
N ILE A 190 32.61 -1.80 1.58
CA ILE A 190 32.51 -0.78 0.55
C ILE A 190 31.69 0.37 1.09
N ASN A 191 32.20 1.57 0.88
CA ASN A 191 31.56 2.82 1.20
C ASN A 191 31.36 3.66 -0.06
N VAL A 192 30.12 4.05 -0.33
CA VAL A 192 29.76 4.81 -1.53
C VAL A 192 29.04 6.09 -1.14
N ARG A 193 29.46 7.23 -1.68
CA ARG A 193 28.71 8.47 -1.45
C ARG A 193 27.40 8.44 -2.23
N GLU A 194 26.33 8.92 -1.61
CA GLU A 194 24.99 8.95 -2.22
C GLU A 194 25.04 9.59 -3.62
N SER A 195 24.42 8.93 -4.59
CA SER A 195 24.31 9.41 -5.97
C SER A 195 22.86 9.54 -6.39
N ARG A 196 22.58 10.52 -7.26
CA ARG A 196 21.27 10.69 -7.90
C ARG A 196 21.07 9.75 -9.09
N ASP A 197 22.14 9.14 -9.60
CA ASP A 197 22.11 8.19 -10.71
C ASP A 197 22.64 6.82 -10.24
N PRO A 198 21.83 5.75 -10.30
CA PRO A 198 22.24 4.41 -9.90
C PRO A 198 23.44 3.85 -10.66
N LYS A 199 23.73 4.37 -11.86
CA LYS A 199 24.83 3.91 -12.73
C LYS A 199 26.14 4.65 -12.49
N LEU A 200 26.12 5.69 -11.68
CA LEU A 200 27.27 6.57 -11.46
C LEU A 200 27.43 6.81 -9.97
N LEU A 201 28.49 6.28 -9.39
CA LEU A 201 28.74 6.36 -7.96
C LEU A 201 29.93 7.29 -7.68
N PRO A 202 29.73 8.44 -7.02
CA PRO A 202 30.82 9.33 -6.63
C PRO A 202 31.50 8.83 -5.35
N GLY A 203 32.82 9.04 -5.25
CA GLY A 203 33.59 8.86 -4.01
C GLY A 203 33.51 7.47 -3.40
N VAL A 204 33.85 6.44 -4.18
CA VAL A 204 33.83 5.04 -3.75
C VAL A 204 35.09 4.72 -2.94
N ARG A 205 34.92 4.10 -1.78
CA ARG A 205 35.98 3.57 -0.93
C ARG A 205 35.78 2.08 -0.74
N ILE A 206 36.82 1.30 -1.00
CA ILE A 206 36.81 -0.16 -0.86
C ILE A 206 37.88 -0.53 0.15
N TYR A 207 37.49 -1.23 1.21
CA TYR A 207 38.35 -1.72 2.26
C TYR A 207 38.43 -3.24 2.15
N GLU A 208 39.55 -3.76 1.66
CA GLU A 208 39.76 -5.20 1.51
C GLU A 208 40.45 -5.74 2.76
N CYS A 209 39.80 -6.67 3.46
CA CYS A 209 40.33 -7.33 4.65
C CYS A 209 40.74 -8.79 4.37
N ASP A 210 41.70 -9.31 5.13
CA ASP A 210 42.03 -10.74 5.10
C ASP A 210 41.00 -11.59 5.89
N ALA A 211 41.16 -12.92 5.87
CA ALA A 211 40.28 -13.85 6.60
C ALA A 211 40.27 -13.66 8.13
N ALA A 212 41.25 -12.93 8.68
CA ALA A 212 41.34 -12.57 10.09
C ALA A 212 40.87 -11.12 10.36
N TYR A 213 40.17 -10.49 9.41
CA TYR A 213 39.67 -9.11 9.47
C TYR A 213 40.76 -8.04 9.60
N ARG A 214 41.99 -8.31 9.14
CA ARG A 214 43.06 -7.31 9.07
C ARG A 214 43.01 -6.59 7.73
N LEU A 215 43.09 -5.27 7.76
CA LEU A 215 43.04 -4.43 6.57
C LEU A 215 44.29 -4.63 5.70
N ARG A 216 44.08 -5.04 4.44
CA ARG A 216 45.17 -5.32 3.48
C ARG A 216 45.30 -4.20 2.46
N LYS A 217 44.19 -3.68 1.96
CA LYS A 217 44.17 -2.68 0.90
C LYS A 217 42.98 -1.73 1.06
N ILE A 218 43.25 -0.44 0.88
CA ILE A 218 42.22 0.59 0.74
C ILE A 218 42.29 1.11 -0.69
N THR A 219 41.16 1.12 -1.38
CA THR A 219 41.04 1.71 -2.71
C THR A 219 40.06 2.87 -2.64
N PHE A 220 40.47 4.06 -3.07
CA PHE A 220 39.61 5.22 -3.24
C PHE A 220 39.47 5.53 -4.73
N ALA A 221 38.26 5.72 -5.22
CA ALA A 221 37.98 6.18 -6.57
C ALA A 221 37.08 7.42 -6.51
N ALA A 222 37.42 8.44 -7.30
CA ALA A 222 36.62 9.67 -7.35
C ALA A 222 35.23 9.43 -7.95
N ARG A 223 35.13 8.51 -8.92
CA ARG A 223 33.89 8.12 -9.61
C ARG A 223 33.97 6.65 -10.02
N ALA A 224 32.85 5.95 -9.95
CA ALA A 224 32.67 4.62 -10.51
C ALA A 224 31.46 4.62 -11.47
N GLU A 225 31.60 3.99 -12.62
CA GLU A 225 30.52 3.85 -13.62
C GLU A 225 30.21 2.39 -13.89
N TYR A 226 28.92 2.06 -13.93
CA TYR A 226 28.50 0.70 -14.21
C TYR A 226 28.62 0.37 -15.71
N ARG A 227 29.44 -0.63 -16.05
CA ARG A 227 29.63 -1.09 -17.44
C ARG A 227 28.60 -2.16 -17.82
N ALA A 228 28.74 -3.37 -17.29
CA ALA A 228 27.80 -4.50 -17.43
C ALA A 228 28.27 -5.71 -16.58
N LYS A 229 27.35 -6.63 -16.22
CA LYS A 229 27.66 -7.91 -15.53
C LYS A 229 28.44 -7.76 -14.21
N GLY A 230 28.15 -6.73 -13.41
CA GLY A 230 28.84 -6.50 -12.14
C GLY A 230 30.22 -5.82 -12.25
N LEU A 231 30.62 -5.38 -13.46
CA LEU A 231 31.83 -4.59 -13.66
C LEU A 231 31.56 -3.09 -13.52
N TRP A 232 32.39 -2.46 -12.69
CA TRP A 232 32.45 -1.02 -12.49
C TRP A 232 33.79 -0.46 -12.96
N ASP A 233 33.74 0.58 -13.78
CA ASP A 233 34.90 1.35 -14.20
C ASP A 233 35.17 2.43 -13.15
N LEU A 234 36.30 2.31 -12.47
CA LEU A 234 36.77 3.29 -11.49
C LEU A 234 37.64 4.35 -12.16
N TYR A 235 37.44 5.61 -11.78
CA TYR A 235 38.20 6.75 -12.28
C TYR A 235 38.92 7.48 -11.15
N SER A 236 40.16 7.91 -11.44
CA SER A 236 41.06 8.56 -10.46
C SER A 236 41.24 7.72 -9.21
N VAL A 237 41.86 6.56 -9.39
CA VAL A 237 42.02 5.53 -8.37
C VAL A 237 43.29 5.78 -7.56
N VAL A 238 43.15 5.74 -6.24
CA VAL A 238 44.26 5.76 -5.28
C VAL A 238 44.14 4.51 -4.43
N ALA A 239 45.10 3.59 -4.58
CA ALA A 239 45.12 2.34 -3.84
C ALA A 239 46.30 2.36 -2.85
N THR A 240 46.02 2.17 -1.56
CA THR A 240 47.02 2.03 -0.50
C THR A 240 47.02 0.58 -0.02
N ARG A 241 48.14 -0.12 -0.20
CA ARG A 241 48.36 -1.48 0.29
C ARG A 241 49.18 -1.42 1.58
N PHE A 242 48.78 -2.20 2.57
CA PHE A 242 49.49 -2.33 3.83
C PHE A 242 50.31 -3.63 3.78
N GLU A 243 51.62 -3.48 3.58
CA GLU A 243 52.58 -4.57 3.56
C GLU A 243 53.47 -4.52 4.82
N PRO A 244 54.21 -5.60 5.16
CA PRO A 244 55.02 -5.66 6.38
C PRO A 244 56.11 -4.58 6.48
N ASP A 245 56.52 -4.00 5.34
CA ASP A 245 57.52 -2.94 5.20
C ASP A 245 56.91 -1.52 5.27
N GLY A 246 55.58 -1.41 5.23
CA GLY A 246 54.85 -0.15 5.35
C GLY A 246 53.71 0.01 4.33
N PRO A 247 53.01 1.15 4.34
CA PRO A 247 51.95 1.44 3.39
C PRO A 247 52.53 1.92 2.03
N HIS A 248 52.19 1.22 0.96
CA HIS A 248 52.52 1.61 -0.42
C HIS A 248 51.30 2.16 -1.12
N THR A 249 51.40 3.38 -1.67
CA THR A 249 50.30 4.04 -2.37
C THR A 249 50.55 4.09 -3.87
N LEU A 250 49.65 3.49 -4.64
CA LEU A 250 49.62 3.53 -6.09
C LEU A 250 48.51 4.49 -6.56
N ARG A 251 48.79 5.27 -7.60
CA ARG A 251 47.82 6.15 -8.25
C ARG A 251 47.63 5.74 -9.69
N GLU A 252 46.39 5.45 -10.06
CA GLU A 252 46.01 5.01 -11.40
C GLU A 252 44.91 5.92 -11.95
N ALA A 253 44.97 6.21 -13.25
CA ALA A 253 43.95 7.04 -13.89
C ALA A 253 42.59 6.31 -13.96
N GLN A 254 42.64 5.00 -14.15
CA GLN A 254 41.48 4.11 -14.29
C GLN A 254 41.79 2.77 -13.62
N GLY A 255 40.76 2.13 -13.08
CA GLY A 255 40.82 0.77 -12.54
C GLY A 255 39.48 0.06 -12.75
N GLU A 256 39.47 -1.24 -12.52
CA GLU A 256 38.26 -2.06 -12.65
C GLU A 256 37.88 -2.63 -11.29
N TRP A 257 36.60 -2.56 -10.95
CA TRP A 257 36.04 -3.16 -9.74
C TRP A 257 34.93 -4.14 -10.09
N HIS A 258 35.14 -5.39 -9.70
CA HIS A 258 34.16 -6.45 -9.85
C HIS A 258 33.43 -6.65 -8.54
N THR A 259 32.10 -6.54 -8.55
CA THR A 259 31.26 -6.86 -7.40
C THR A 259 30.02 -7.61 -7.88
N ALA A 260 29.58 -8.57 -7.08
CA ALA A 260 28.30 -9.25 -7.28
C ALA A 260 27.11 -8.33 -6.96
N VAL A 261 27.35 -7.21 -6.26
CA VAL A 261 26.31 -6.27 -5.84
C VAL A 261 25.90 -5.37 -7.00
N ALA A 262 24.82 -5.74 -7.68
CA ALA A 262 24.18 -4.93 -8.71
C ALA A 262 23.51 -3.68 -8.09
N PRO A 263 23.37 -2.56 -8.83
CA PRO A 263 22.64 -1.36 -8.42
C PRO A 263 21.23 -1.65 -7.87
N ASP A 264 20.58 -2.69 -8.40
CA ASP A 264 19.23 -3.09 -8.03
C ASP A 264 19.14 -3.67 -6.59
N LEU A 265 20.23 -4.26 -6.08
CA LEU A 265 20.31 -4.83 -4.73
C LEU A 265 20.45 -3.75 -3.65
N LEU A 266 21.09 -2.63 -4.00
CA LEU A 266 21.25 -1.46 -3.13
C LEU A 266 19.89 -0.77 -2.85
N ASN A 267 18.98 -0.81 -3.82
CA ASN A 267 17.63 -0.28 -3.68
C ASN A 267 16.72 -1.20 -2.86
N ALA A 268 16.97 -2.52 -2.90
CA ALA A 268 16.22 -3.52 -2.13
C ALA A 268 16.55 -3.52 -0.63
N LEU A 269 17.78 -3.15 -0.24
CA LEU A 269 18.22 -3.06 1.16
C LEU A 269 17.54 -1.93 1.97
N ILE A 270 16.83 -1.01 1.31
CA ILE A 270 16.22 0.17 1.95
C ILE A 270 14.74 -0.09 2.30
N MET A 271 14.09 -1.09 1.71
CA MET A 271 12.66 -1.36 1.93
C MET A 271 12.46 -2.65 2.72
N LYS A 272 11.77 -2.55 3.86
CA LYS A 272 11.35 -3.70 4.65
C LYS A 272 10.40 -4.60 3.82
N PRO A 273 10.57 -5.94 3.80
CA PRO A 273 9.78 -6.85 2.95
C PRO A 273 8.27 -6.73 3.15
N GLU A 274 7.83 -6.36 4.35
CA GLU A 274 6.40 -6.23 4.68
C GLU A 274 5.71 -5.06 3.96
N ARG A 275 6.48 -4.18 3.32
CA ARG A 275 5.99 -3.00 2.59
C ARG A 275 6.08 -3.14 1.06
N MET A 276 6.59 -4.27 0.58
CA MET A 276 6.71 -4.54 -0.86
C MET A 276 5.38 -5.00 -1.45
N SER A 277 5.13 -4.69 -2.74
CA SER A 277 3.99 -5.29 -3.46
C SER A 277 4.15 -6.81 -3.54
N ALA A 278 3.05 -7.55 -3.74
CA ALA A 278 3.12 -9.00 -3.79
C ALA A 278 3.99 -9.49 -4.96
N TRP A 279 3.98 -8.77 -6.09
CA TRP A 279 4.85 -9.06 -7.23
C TRP A 279 6.33 -8.73 -6.96
N ALA A 280 6.61 -7.61 -6.29
CA ALA A 280 7.97 -7.25 -5.91
C ALA A 280 8.55 -8.25 -4.90
N LEU A 281 7.74 -8.68 -3.93
CA LEU A 281 8.08 -9.74 -2.99
C LEU A 281 8.34 -11.07 -3.71
N HIS A 282 7.50 -11.44 -4.68
CA HIS A 282 7.70 -12.66 -5.47
C HIS A 282 9.03 -12.64 -6.23
N LYS A 283 9.35 -11.52 -6.90
CA LYS A 283 10.65 -11.34 -7.56
C LYS A 283 11.83 -11.35 -6.59
N TYR A 284 11.64 -10.79 -5.40
CA TYR A 284 12.64 -10.81 -4.35
C TYR A 284 12.88 -12.23 -3.83
N THR A 285 11.83 -13.03 -3.62
CA THR A 285 11.96 -14.45 -3.24
C THR A 285 12.63 -15.28 -4.33
N GLU A 286 12.30 -15.04 -5.60
CA GLU A 286 12.94 -15.71 -6.75
C GLU A 286 14.44 -15.34 -6.82
N HIS A 287 14.79 -14.09 -6.54
CA HIS A 287 16.18 -13.63 -6.49
C HIS A 287 16.97 -14.20 -5.30
N LEU A 288 16.31 -14.43 -4.14
CA LEU A 288 16.93 -15.05 -2.96
C LEU A 288 17.12 -16.56 -3.11
N GLU A 289 16.16 -17.26 -3.74
CA GLU A 289 16.28 -18.69 -4.04
C GLU A 289 17.42 -18.99 -5.02
N LEU A 290 17.59 -18.14 -6.04
CA LEU A 290 18.71 -18.23 -7.00
C LEU A 290 20.08 -17.98 -6.36
N ASN A 291 20.14 -17.31 -5.21
CA ASN A 291 21.38 -16.95 -4.50
C ASN A 291 21.62 -17.75 -3.20
N HIS A 292 20.85 -18.82 -2.94
CA HIS A 292 21.00 -19.72 -1.78
C HIS A 292 21.07 -19.02 -0.40
N GLN A 293 20.39 -17.89 -0.22
CA GLN A 293 20.25 -17.27 1.11
C GLN A 293 19.03 -17.84 1.83
N ARG A 294 19.21 -18.28 3.09
CA ARG A 294 18.18 -18.95 3.89
C ARG A 294 16.94 -18.07 4.06
N THR A 295 15.82 -18.59 3.57
CA THR A 295 14.46 -18.14 3.85
C THR A 295 14.07 -18.60 5.24
N GLU A 296 14.31 -17.78 6.26
CA GLU A 296 13.59 -17.93 7.53
C GLU A 296 12.64 -16.74 7.66
N LEU A 297 11.37 -17.02 7.33
CA LEU A 297 10.19 -16.28 7.75
C LEU A 297 9.92 -16.56 9.24
#